data_AF-A0A259S8T6-F1
#
_entry.id   AF-A0A259S8T6-F1
#
_cell.length_a   1.000
_cell.length_b   1.000
_cell.length_c   1.000
_cell.angle_alpha   90.00
_cell.angle_beta   90.00
_cell.angle_gamma   90.00
#
_symmetry.space_group_name_H-M   'P 1'
#
loop_
_entity.id
_entity.type
_entity.pdbx_description
1 polymer ?
#
loop_
_entity_poly.entity_id
_entity_poly.type
_entity_poly.pdbx_seq_one_letter_code
_entity_poly.pdbx_strand_id
1 'polypeptide(L)'
;MRRWLRDWRFVAVEAVTSAVSILFFCAGLVLVPLMIIPGGVLLLPGAVRILHDWSDRARRRVGSYRGESIRGPAPVPRDLRSIDERIQLALSPPTVRDALWLAVDAIPLFSIAIVTIVIPLGAVNSLAVPFYWQYAPADEPVTAPYPVTSWPLAATMPLMALVYVLISWALIPAVARLLALISSRLLAVPARSSLAERVDALTLSRAAALDAHAAELRRIERDL
;
A
#
# COMPACT_ATOMS: atom_id res chain seq x y z
N MET A 1 5.45 19.53 16.17
CA MET A 1 5.42 18.21 16.83
C MET A 1 4.27 17.31 16.37
N ARG A 2 2.98 17.65 16.58
CA ARG A 2 1.84 16.74 16.30
C ARG A 2 1.75 16.23 14.85
N ARG A 3 2.06 17.07 13.85
CA ARG A 3 2.08 16.69 12.43
C ARG A 3 3.20 15.71 12.11
N TRP A 4 4.42 16.00 12.57
CA TRP A 4 5.57 15.11 12.39
C TRP A 4 5.36 13.73 13.04
N LEU A 5 4.75 13.68 14.23
CA LEU A 5 4.41 12.41 14.89
C LEU A 5 3.38 11.60 14.08
N ARG A 6 2.41 12.29 13.44
CA ARG A 6 1.46 11.64 12.53
C ARG A 6 2.17 11.07 11.30
N ASP A 7 3.08 11.82 10.70
CA ASP A 7 3.86 11.39 9.53
C ASP A 7 4.76 10.20 9.86
N TRP A 8 5.46 10.23 11.01
CA TRP A 8 6.22 9.09 11.50
C TRP A 8 5.32 7.87 11.67
N ARG A 9 4.21 8.00 12.40
CA ARG A 9 3.30 6.87 12.65
C ARG A 9 2.77 6.28 11.35
N PHE A 10 2.49 7.13 10.36
CA PHE A 10 2.09 6.68 9.03
C PHE A 10 3.21 5.87 8.36
N VAL A 11 4.45 6.38 8.30
CA VAL A 11 5.60 5.66 7.72
C VAL A 11 5.88 4.34 8.44
N ALA A 12 5.81 4.33 9.78
CA ALA A 12 6.03 3.13 10.58
C ALA A 12 4.97 2.06 10.32
N VAL A 13 3.69 2.45 10.28
CA VAL A 13 2.60 1.54 9.92
C VAL A 13 2.78 1.05 8.48
N GLU A 14 3.13 1.93 7.55
CA GLU A 14 3.31 1.56 6.16
C GLU A 14 4.46 0.55 6.01
N ALA A 15 5.62 0.75 6.68
CA ALA A 15 6.72 -0.21 6.67
C ALA A 15 6.30 -1.61 7.14
N VAL A 16 5.52 -1.70 8.23
CA VAL A 16 5.00 -2.98 8.73
C VAL A 16 4.03 -3.60 7.73
N THR A 17 3.15 -2.81 7.13
CA THR A 17 2.22 -3.33 6.13
C THR A 17 2.91 -3.74 4.84
N SER A 18 3.92 -2.99 4.38
CA SER A 18 4.68 -3.34 3.19
C SER A 18 5.51 -4.61 3.42
N ALA A 19 5.93 -4.91 4.65
CA ALA A 19 6.51 -6.20 5.00
C ALA A 19 5.51 -7.37 4.81
N VAL A 20 4.23 -7.15 5.14
CA VAL A 20 3.17 -8.12 4.83
C VAL A 20 2.92 -8.20 3.32
N SER A 21 3.01 -7.08 2.59
CA SER A 21 2.94 -7.07 1.13
C SER A 21 4.07 -7.87 0.48
N ILE A 22 5.27 -7.93 1.07
CA ILE A 22 6.35 -8.82 0.61
C ILE A 22 5.91 -10.28 0.68
N LEU A 23 5.28 -10.71 1.78
CA LEU A 23 4.79 -12.08 1.90
C LEU A 23 3.75 -12.39 0.82
N PHE A 24 2.80 -11.48 0.57
CA PHE A 24 1.83 -11.64 -0.51
C PHE A 24 2.48 -11.61 -1.91
N PHE A 25 3.50 -10.78 -2.11
CA PHE A 25 4.26 -10.73 -3.36
C PHE A 25 5.01 -12.04 -3.62
N CYS A 26 5.69 -12.58 -2.61
CA CYS A 26 6.34 -13.89 -2.67
C CYS A 26 5.31 -15.01 -2.94
N ALA A 27 4.18 -15.00 -2.25
CA ALA A 27 3.09 -15.95 -2.49
C ALA A 27 2.57 -15.85 -3.93
N GLY A 28 2.41 -14.63 -4.46
CA GLY A 28 2.04 -14.38 -5.85
C GLY A 28 3.09 -14.94 -6.84
N LEU A 29 4.38 -14.74 -6.56
CA LEU A 29 5.48 -15.26 -7.37
C LEU A 29 5.47 -16.79 -7.45
N VAL A 30 5.07 -17.48 -6.37
CA VAL A 30 4.90 -18.94 -6.34
C VAL A 30 3.60 -19.36 -7.03
N LEU A 31 2.53 -18.57 -6.90
CA LEU A 31 1.21 -18.87 -7.45
C LEU A 31 1.17 -18.75 -8.98
N VAL A 32 1.87 -17.76 -9.56
CA VAL A 32 1.93 -17.54 -11.02
C VAL A 32 2.37 -18.78 -11.81
N PRO A 33 3.51 -19.45 -11.52
CA PRO A 33 3.91 -20.67 -12.23
C PRO A 33 2.96 -21.84 -11.94
N LEU A 34 2.35 -21.89 -10.75
CA LEU A 34 1.36 -22.91 -10.40
C LEU A 34 0.08 -22.79 -11.26
N MET A 35 -0.20 -21.63 -11.85
CA MET A 35 -1.32 -21.44 -12.79
C MET A 35 -1.17 -22.24 -14.09
N ILE A 36 0.04 -22.67 -14.44
CA ILE A 36 0.27 -23.55 -15.60
C ILE A 36 -0.42 -24.92 -15.37
N ILE A 37 -0.55 -25.33 -14.10
CA ILE A 37 -1.26 -26.54 -13.71
C ILE A 37 -2.76 -26.20 -13.59
N PRO A 38 -3.69 -27.00 -14.16
CA PRO A 38 -5.13 -26.71 -14.12
C PRO A 38 -5.70 -26.47 -12.71
N GLY A 39 -5.09 -27.09 -11.69
CA GLY A 39 -5.44 -26.88 -10.28
C GLY A 39 -5.14 -25.46 -9.77
N GLY A 40 -4.16 -24.77 -10.34
CA GLY A 40 -3.82 -23.39 -9.98
C GLY A 40 -4.95 -22.41 -10.27
N VAL A 41 -5.62 -22.58 -11.42
CA VAL A 41 -6.74 -21.72 -11.84
C VAL A 41 -7.92 -21.77 -10.85
N LEU A 42 -8.06 -22.85 -10.08
CA LEU A 42 -9.08 -22.97 -9.03
C LEU A 42 -8.82 -22.04 -7.82
N LEU A 43 -7.55 -21.75 -7.53
CA LEU A 43 -7.15 -20.86 -6.42
C LEU A 43 -7.26 -19.37 -6.77
N LEU A 44 -7.39 -19.06 -8.07
CA LEU A 44 -7.29 -17.71 -8.60
C LEU A 44 -8.35 -16.74 -8.01
N PRO A 45 -9.66 -17.07 -7.94
CA PRO A 45 -10.65 -16.16 -7.37
C PRO A 45 -10.40 -15.84 -5.90
N GLY A 46 -9.86 -16.80 -5.13
CA GLY A 46 -9.46 -16.61 -3.74
C GLY A 46 -8.28 -15.66 -3.63
N ALA A 47 -7.24 -15.85 -4.46
CA ALA A 47 -6.07 -14.98 -4.50
C ALA A 47 -6.44 -13.53 -4.88
N VAL A 48 -7.31 -13.35 -5.89
CA VAL A 48 -7.80 -12.02 -6.29
C VAL A 48 -8.59 -11.35 -5.16
N ARG A 49 -9.44 -12.09 -4.45
CA ARG A 49 -10.21 -11.55 -3.31
C ARG A 49 -9.28 -11.09 -2.19
N ILE A 50 -8.27 -11.90 -1.84
CA ILE A 50 -7.27 -11.54 -0.82
C ILE A 50 -6.51 -10.28 -1.25
N LEU A 51 -6.12 -10.19 -2.53
CA LEU A 51 -5.43 -9.03 -3.08
C LEU A 51 -6.29 -7.76 -3.01
N HIS A 52 -7.56 -7.84 -3.43
CA HIS A 52 -8.52 -6.72 -3.36
C HIS A 52 -8.79 -6.30 -1.91
N ASP A 53 -8.97 -7.24 -0.99
CA ASP A 53 -9.18 -6.95 0.43
C ASP A 53 -7.94 -6.25 1.04
N TRP A 54 -6.75 -6.69 0.66
CA TRP A 54 -5.49 -6.10 1.10
C TRP A 54 -5.29 -4.70 0.53
N SER A 55 -5.49 -4.51 -0.78
CA SER A 55 -5.40 -3.21 -1.44
C SER A 55 -6.45 -2.23 -0.92
N ASP A 56 -7.64 -2.69 -0.56
CA ASP A 56 -8.68 -1.88 0.07
C ASP A 56 -8.30 -1.39 1.47
N ARG A 57 -7.59 -2.21 2.26
CA ARG A 57 -7.02 -1.75 3.53
C ARG A 57 -6.00 -0.63 3.29
N ALA A 58 -5.16 -0.77 2.26
CA ALA A 58 -4.20 0.27 1.89
C ALA A 58 -4.91 1.55 1.40
N ARG A 59 -5.96 1.44 0.57
CA ARG A 59 -6.81 2.58 0.15
C ARG A 59 -7.37 3.35 1.33
N ARG A 60 -7.91 2.65 2.34
CA ARG A 60 -8.46 3.28 3.55
C ARG A 60 -7.37 4.00 4.36
N ARG A 61 -6.20 3.39 4.54
CA ARG A 61 -5.07 4.02 5.27
C ARG A 61 -4.58 5.26 4.55
N VAL A 62 -4.22 5.13 3.27
CA VAL A 62 -3.71 6.23 2.43
C VAL A 62 -4.75 7.33 2.31
N GLY A 63 -6.02 6.96 2.10
CA GLY A 63 -7.13 7.90 2.06
C GLY A 63 -7.31 8.67 3.36
N SER A 64 -7.23 8.00 4.52
CA SER A 64 -7.30 8.66 5.82
C SER A 64 -6.15 9.63 6.08
N TYR A 65 -4.94 9.33 5.58
CA TYR A 65 -3.77 10.20 5.70
C TYR A 65 -3.87 11.42 4.79
N ARG A 66 -4.33 11.24 3.54
CA ARG A 66 -4.49 12.32 2.55
C ARG A 66 -5.78 13.12 2.72
N GLY A 67 -6.76 12.60 3.46
CA GLY A 67 -8.10 13.20 3.56
C GLY A 67 -8.94 12.97 2.29
N GLU A 68 -8.66 11.91 1.52
CA GLU A 68 -9.32 11.60 0.25
C GLU A 68 -9.99 10.21 0.33
N SER A 69 -11.15 10.03 -0.31
CA SER A 69 -11.78 8.71 -0.45
C SER A 69 -11.32 8.03 -1.73
N ILE A 70 -10.51 6.97 -1.61
CA ILE A 70 -10.06 6.15 -2.74
C ILE A 70 -10.99 4.94 -2.85
N ARG A 71 -11.84 4.89 -3.88
CA ARG A 71 -12.73 3.74 -4.12
C ARG A 71 -11.96 2.52 -4.61
N GLY A 72 -12.32 1.36 -4.06
CA GLY A 72 -11.86 0.05 -4.53
C GLY A 72 -12.65 -0.47 -5.73
N PRO A 73 -12.20 -1.58 -6.34
CA PRO A 73 -12.93 -2.26 -7.40
C PRO A 73 -14.24 -2.88 -6.91
N ALA A 74 -15.09 -3.27 -7.85
CA ALA A 74 -16.31 -4.02 -7.52
C ALA A 74 -15.97 -5.37 -6.86
N PRO A 75 -16.82 -5.88 -5.95
CA PRO A 75 -16.60 -7.16 -5.31
C PRO A 75 -16.47 -8.32 -6.31
N VAL A 76 -15.55 -9.25 -6.04
CA VAL A 76 -15.37 -10.46 -6.85
C VAL A 76 -16.63 -11.33 -6.80
N PRO A 77 -17.26 -11.67 -7.96
CA PRO A 77 -18.42 -12.55 -8.01
C PRO A 77 -18.13 -13.92 -7.36
N ARG A 78 -19.13 -14.50 -6.68
CA ARG A 78 -18.98 -15.80 -6.01
C ARG A 78 -19.13 -16.99 -6.97
N ASP A 79 -19.84 -16.80 -8.07
CA ASP A 79 -20.31 -17.89 -8.94
C ASP A 79 -19.54 -17.95 -10.29
N LEU A 80 -18.21 -17.88 -10.25
CA LEU A 80 -17.38 -18.01 -11.45
C LEU A 80 -17.25 -19.48 -11.85
N ARG A 81 -18.01 -19.88 -12.88
CA ARG A 81 -18.16 -21.27 -13.30
C ARG A 81 -17.14 -21.69 -14.34
N SER A 82 -16.73 -20.77 -15.23
CA SER A 82 -15.78 -21.08 -16.28
C SER A 82 -14.34 -20.73 -15.91
N ILE A 83 -13.37 -21.43 -16.50
CA ILE A 83 -11.94 -21.11 -16.38
C ILE A 83 -11.66 -19.73 -17.01
N ASP A 84 -12.30 -19.43 -18.14
CA ASP A 84 -12.13 -18.17 -18.86
C ASP A 84 -12.57 -16.97 -18.02
N GLU A 85 -13.70 -17.06 -17.32
CA GLU A 85 -14.16 -16.02 -16.37
C GLU A 85 -13.12 -15.73 -15.28
N ARG A 86 -12.44 -16.76 -14.78
CA ARG A 86 -11.42 -16.63 -13.72
C ARG A 86 -10.17 -15.96 -14.27
N ILE A 87 -9.71 -16.34 -15.45
CA ILE A 87 -8.56 -15.72 -16.11
C ILE A 87 -8.86 -14.27 -16.45
N GLN A 88 -10.05 -13.98 -16.98
CA GLN A 88 -10.49 -12.60 -17.26
C GLN A 88 -10.54 -11.74 -15.99
N LEU A 89 -11.00 -12.30 -14.87
CA LEU A 89 -10.95 -11.61 -13.57
C LEU A 89 -9.50 -11.30 -13.15
N ALA A 90 -8.59 -12.27 -13.31
CA ALA A 90 -7.16 -12.12 -12.98
C ALA A 90 -6.50 -10.98 -13.76
N LEU A 91 -6.81 -10.93 -15.06
CA LEU A 91 -6.24 -9.98 -16.00
C LEU A 91 -7.04 -8.69 -16.10
N SER A 92 -8.11 -8.55 -15.30
CA SER A 92 -8.91 -7.34 -15.31
C SER A 92 -8.06 -6.12 -14.91
N PRO A 93 -8.28 -4.94 -15.52
CA PRO A 93 -7.54 -3.73 -15.20
C PRO A 93 -7.41 -3.40 -13.70
N PRO A 94 -8.46 -3.54 -12.85
CA PRO A 94 -8.31 -3.30 -11.42
C PRO A 94 -7.38 -4.31 -10.74
N THR A 95 -7.45 -5.59 -11.09
CA THR A 95 -6.61 -6.64 -10.48
C THR A 95 -5.14 -6.46 -10.86
N VAL A 96 -4.85 -6.20 -12.14
CA VAL A 96 -3.48 -5.94 -12.62
C VAL A 96 -2.87 -4.75 -11.88
N ARG A 97 -3.69 -3.71 -11.64
CA ARG A 97 -3.23 -2.52 -10.96
C ARG A 97 -2.99 -2.73 -9.47
N ASP A 98 -3.82 -3.54 -8.82
CA ASP A 98 -3.63 -3.93 -7.42
C ASP A 98 -2.39 -4.81 -7.26
N ALA A 99 -2.13 -5.69 -8.22
CA ALA A 99 -0.90 -6.48 -8.27
C ALA A 99 0.34 -5.60 -8.51
N LEU A 100 0.25 -4.61 -9.40
CA LEU A 100 1.32 -3.63 -9.62
C LEU A 100 1.57 -2.80 -8.36
N TRP A 101 0.50 -2.34 -7.69
CA TRP A 101 0.62 -1.66 -6.41
C TRP A 101 1.30 -2.56 -5.39
N LEU A 102 0.92 -3.84 -5.29
CA LEU A 102 1.54 -4.79 -4.36
C LEU A 102 3.04 -4.93 -4.62
N ALA A 103 3.48 -5.02 -5.87
CA ALA A 103 4.89 -5.11 -6.23
C ALA A 103 5.67 -3.84 -5.85
N VAL A 104 5.08 -2.67 -6.09
CA VAL A 104 5.65 -1.36 -5.71
C VAL A 104 5.66 -1.20 -4.18
N ASP A 105 4.62 -1.64 -3.49
CA ASP A 105 4.54 -1.56 -2.04
C ASP A 105 5.58 -2.48 -1.38
N ALA A 106 5.65 -3.73 -1.83
CA ALA A 106 6.54 -4.76 -1.28
C ALA A 106 8.03 -4.40 -1.38
N ILE A 107 8.48 -3.81 -2.49
CA ILE A 107 9.92 -3.62 -2.73
C ILE A 107 10.32 -2.14 -2.55
N PRO A 108 9.99 -1.21 -3.47
CA PRO A 108 10.49 0.15 -3.37
C PRO A 108 9.90 0.94 -2.20
N LEU A 109 8.60 0.84 -1.91
CA LEU A 109 8.02 1.60 -0.78
C LEU A 109 8.51 1.05 0.56
N PHE A 110 8.57 -0.27 0.72
CA PHE A 110 9.18 -0.90 1.89
C PHE A 110 10.63 -0.43 2.11
N SER A 111 11.45 -0.45 1.06
CA SER A 111 12.86 -0.05 1.15
C SER A 111 13.00 1.41 1.60
N ILE A 112 12.21 2.31 1.00
CA ILE A 112 12.18 3.73 1.37
C ILE A 112 11.72 3.90 2.83
N ALA A 113 10.67 3.18 3.24
CA ALA A 113 10.13 3.27 4.59
C ALA A 113 11.12 2.77 5.64
N ILE A 114 11.79 1.64 5.41
CA ILE A 114 12.81 1.09 6.30
C ILE A 114 14.00 2.05 6.44
N VAL A 115 14.55 2.55 5.34
CA VAL A 115 15.66 3.52 5.39
C VAL A 115 15.26 4.75 6.21
N THR A 116 14.02 5.23 6.04
CA THR A 116 13.49 6.37 6.79
C THR A 116 13.37 6.10 8.29
N ILE A 117 13.05 4.87 8.68
CA ILE A 117 12.94 4.45 10.09
C ILE A 117 14.31 4.24 10.74
N VAL A 118 15.32 3.80 9.98
CA VAL A 118 16.68 3.56 10.50
C VAL A 118 17.40 4.87 10.85
N ILE A 119 17.18 5.95 10.12
CA ILE A 119 17.85 7.24 10.35
C ILE A 119 17.66 7.79 11.78
N PRO A 120 16.45 7.87 12.36
CA PRO A 120 16.30 8.32 13.74
C PRO A 120 16.89 7.33 14.76
N LEU A 121 16.95 6.03 14.45
CA LEU A 121 17.69 5.07 15.29
C LEU A 121 19.19 5.35 15.25
N GLY A 122 19.72 5.79 14.10
CA GLY A 122 21.09 6.28 13.97
C GLY A 122 21.39 7.45 14.91
N ALA A 123 20.44 8.39 15.09
CA ALA A 123 20.60 9.47 16.06
C ALA A 123 20.73 8.97 17.50
N VAL A 124 19.87 8.02 17.89
CA VAL A 124 19.91 7.40 19.22
C VAL A 124 21.22 6.64 19.42
N ASN A 125 21.63 5.88 18.40
CA ASN A 125 22.90 5.14 18.43
C ASN A 125 24.09 6.09 18.56
N SER A 126 24.16 7.17 17.77
CA SER A 126 25.22 8.18 17.89
C SER A 126 25.25 8.83 19.28
N LEU A 127 24.12 9.05 19.94
CA LEU A 127 24.12 9.52 21.33
C LEU A 127 24.61 8.46 22.32
N ALA A 128 24.37 7.18 22.03
CA ALA A 128 24.80 6.07 22.88
C ALA A 128 26.30 5.77 22.73
N VAL A 129 26.88 5.94 21.54
CA VAL A 129 28.29 5.57 21.22
C VAL A 129 29.29 6.07 22.27
N PRO A 130 29.28 7.35 22.72
CA PRO A 130 30.21 7.83 23.76
C PRO A 130 30.21 7.03 25.07
N PHE A 131 29.12 6.34 25.39
CA PHE A 131 28.98 5.57 26.63
C PHE A 131 29.52 4.15 26.52
N TYR A 132 29.42 3.51 25.34
CA TYR A 132 29.72 2.08 25.19
C TYR A 132 30.91 1.77 24.27
N TRP A 133 31.43 2.73 23.51
CA TRP A 133 32.52 2.46 22.54
C TRP A 133 33.77 1.85 23.17
N GLN A 134 34.07 2.17 24.42
CA GLN A 134 35.22 1.65 25.18
C GLN A 134 35.15 0.14 25.49
N TYR A 135 33.95 -0.46 25.41
CA TYR A 135 33.76 -1.90 25.64
C TYR A 135 33.88 -2.71 24.35
N ALA A 136 34.01 -2.06 23.19
CA ALA A 136 34.20 -2.74 21.93
C ALA A 136 35.63 -3.30 21.81
N PRO A 137 35.79 -4.53 21.28
CA PRO A 137 37.10 -5.08 20.96
C PRO A 137 37.90 -4.15 20.03
N ALA A 138 39.23 -4.11 20.19
CA ALA A 138 40.09 -3.22 19.42
C ALA A 138 40.13 -3.57 17.90
N ASP A 139 39.82 -4.81 17.57
CA ASP A 139 39.68 -5.37 16.24
C ASP A 139 38.32 -5.07 15.58
N GLU A 140 37.28 -4.76 16.38
CA GLU A 140 35.93 -4.44 15.91
C GLU A 140 35.39 -3.14 16.55
N PRO A 141 35.90 -1.96 16.12
CA PRO A 141 35.46 -0.69 16.67
C PRO A 141 34.00 -0.38 16.31
N VAL A 142 33.30 0.28 17.23
CA VAL A 142 31.92 0.73 17.03
C VAL A 142 31.87 1.69 15.83
N THR A 143 31.13 1.29 14.79
CA THR A 143 31.02 2.04 13.54
C THR A 143 29.68 2.76 13.46
N ALA A 144 29.69 4.10 13.56
CA ALA A 144 28.46 4.89 13.52
C ALA A 144 28.70 6.39 13.30
N PRO A 145 28.92 6.92 12.07
CA PRO A 145 29.06 6.31 10.75
C PRO A 145 30.52 6.00 10.34
N TYR A 146 31.48 6.30 11.22
CA TYR A 146 32.90 5.95 11.09
C TYR A 146 33.36 5.20 12.35
N PRO A 147 34.48 4.45 12.29
CA PRO A 147 34.98 3.71 13.44
C PRO A 147 35.43 4.67 14.55
N VAL A 148 34.86 4.50 15.74
CA VAL A 148 35.20 5.29 16.92
C VAL A 148 36.26 4.56 17.74
N THR A 149 37.50 5.02 17.64
CA THR A 149 38.68 4.43 18.31
C THR A 149 39.28 5.32 19.39
N SER A 150 38.75 6.53 19.58
CA SER A 150 39.32 7.52 20.51
C SER A 150 38.28 8.49 21.05
N TRP A 151 38.58 9.11 22.20
CA TRP A 151 37.73 10.13 22.83
C TRP A 151 37.41 11.33 21.94
N PRO A 152 38.35 11.89 21.15
CA PRO A 152 38.02 12.96 20.20
C PRO A 152 36.98 12.54 19.15
N LEU A 153 37.04 11.29 18.67
CA LEU A 153 36.04 10.74 17.74
C LEU A 153 34.70 10.44 18.43
N ALA A 154 34.72 10.07 19.71
CA ALA A 154 33.48 9.91 20.47
C ALA A 154 32.79 11.27 20.70
N ALA A 155 33.57 12.34 20.91
CA ALA A 155 33.03 13.69 21.14
C ALA A 155 32.32 14.30 19.93
N THR A 156 32.57 13.80 18.70
CA THR A 156 31.86 14.23 17.49
C THR A 156 30.51 13.52 17.31
N MET A 157 30.22 12.46 18.07
CA MET A 157 29.00 11.67 17.93
C MET A 157 27.70 12.44 18.28
N PRO A 158 27.64 13.29 19.32
CA PRO A 158 26.47 14.13 19.58
C PRO A 158 26.16 15.11 18.43
N LEU A 159 27.20 15.63 17.77
CA LEU A 159 27.03 16.46 16.59
C LEU A 159 26.42 15.64 15.44
N MET A 160 26.85 14.39 15.27
CA MET A 160 26.29 13.50 14.26
C MET A 160 24.85 13.08 14.58
N ALA A 161 24.50 12.90 15.86
CA ALA A 161 23.12 12.71 16.28
C ALA A 161 22.24 13.90 15.88
N LEU A 162 22.73 15.13 16.04
CA LEU A 162 22.02 16.33 15.58
C LEU A 162 21.79 16.32 14.06
N VAL A 163 22.79 15.90 13.28
CA VAL A 163 22.65 15.72 11.82
C VAL A 163 21.54 14.73 11.49
N TYR A 164 21.51 13.55 12.12
CA TYR A 164 20.46 12.55 11.92
C TYR A 164 19.07 13.06 12.33
N VAL A 165 18.97 13.84 13.41
CA VAL A 165 17.70 14.47 13.83
C VAL A 165 17.22 15.47 12.77
N LEU A 166 18.11 16.31 12.24
CA LEU A 166 17.77 17.28 11.20
C LEU A 166 17.33 16.60 9.90
N ILE A 167 18.04 15.55 9.48
CA ILE A 167 17.65 14.72 8.33
C ILE A 167 16.28 14.11 8.58
N SER A 168 16.07 13.45 9.72
CA SER A 168 14.79 12.82 10.09
C SER A 168 13.63 13.83 10.09
N TRP A 169 13.89 15.04 10.59
CA TRP A 169 12.89 16.11 10.66
C TRP A 169 12.35 16.50 9.28
N ALA A 170 13.23 16.60 8.28
CA ALA A 170 12.86 16.95 6.91
C ALA A 170 12.37 15.73 6.08
N LEU A 171 13.02 14.59 6.26
CA LEU A 171 12.82 13.39 5.44
C LEU A 171 11.49 12.70 5.74
N ILE A 172 11.13 12.52 7.02
CA ILE A 172 9.92 11.77 7.41
C ILE A 172 8.65 12.36 6.78
N PRO A 173 8.37 13.69 6.86
CA PRO A 173 7.20 14.26 6.22
C PRO A 173 7.23 14.16 4.69
N ALA A 174 8.41 14.26 4.07
CA ALA A 174 8.55 14.15 2.62
C ALA A 174 8.26 12.71 2.15
N VAL A 175 8.79 11.72 2.85
CA VAL A 175 8.57 10.30 2.58
C VAL A 175 7.13 9.93 2.83
N ALA A 176 6.52 10.34 3.95
CA ALA A 176 5.10 10.06 4.23
C ALA A 176 4.19 10.53 3.09
N ARG A 177 4.43 11.75 2.57
CA ARG A 177 3.71 12.28 1.40
C ARG A 177 3.99 11.49 0.13
N LEU A 178 5.23 11.09 -0.11
CA LEU A 178 5.63 10.31 -1.28
C LEU A 178 4.96 8.93 -1.28
N LEU A 179 5.04 8.18 -0.18
CA LEU A 179 4.41 6.87 -0.03
C LEU A 179 2.90 6.97 -0.28
N ALA A 180 2.25 7.94 0.37
CA ALA A 180 0.82 8.18 0.19
C ALA A 180 0.46 8.59 -1.25
N LEU A 181 1.28 9.40 -1.91
CA LEU A 181 1.07 9.81 -3.30
C LEU A 181 1.21 8.65 -4.27
N ILE A 182 2.27 7.84 -4.15
CA ILE A 182 2.50 6.69 -5.01
C ILE A 182 1.39 5.66 -4.83
N SER A 183 1.10 5.27 -3.59
CA SER A 183 0.04 4.31 -3.29
C SER A 183 -1.33 4.84 -3.75
N SER A 184 -1.65 6.12 -3.54
CA SER A 184 -2.93 6.67 -4.02
C SER A 184 -3.03 6.71 -5.54
N ARG A 185 -1.98 7.09 -6.28
CA ARG A 185 -2.00 7.09 -7.75
C ARG A 185 -2.16 5.69 -8.32
N LEU A 186 -1.45 4.72 -7.75
CA LEU A 186 -1.55 3.33 -8.17
C LEU A 186 -2.90 2.72 -7.81
N LEU A 187 -3.54 3.13 -6.71
CA LEU A 187 -4.83 2.59 -6.24
C LEU A 187 -6.06 3.43 -6.64
N ALA A 188 -5.93 4.62 -7.23
CA ALA A 188 -7.05 5.49 -7.62
C ALA A 188 -7.66 5.16 -8.99
N VAL A 189 -8.90 4.68 -9.02
CA VAL A 189 -9.58 4.29 -10.26
C VAL A 189 -9.61 5.47 -11.26
N PRO A 190 -9.29 5.28 -12.56
CA PRO A 190 -9.27 6.39 -13.53
C PRO A 190 -10.61 7.09 -13.64
N ALA A 191 -10.63 8.44 -13.61
CA ALA A 191 -11.85 9.24 -13.61
C ALA A 191 -12.82 8.91 -14.78
N ARG A 192 -12.30 8.50 -15.95
CA ARG A 192 -13.12 8.07 -17.09
C ARG A 192 -14.01 6.86 -16.78
N SER A 193 -13.51 5.88 -16.04
CA SER A 193 -14.30 4.70 -15.65
C SER A 193 -15.41 5.07 -14.68
N SER A 194 -15.17 6.01 -13.77
CA SER A 194 -16.19 6.50 -12.82
C SER A 194 -17.33 7.28 -13.50
N LEU A 195 -17.05 7.94 -14.63
CA LEU A 195 -18.07 8.68 -15.39
C LEU A 195 -18.92 7.72 -16.23
N ALA A 196 -18.27 6.74 -16.89
CA ALA A 196 -18.97 5.70 -17.63
C ALA A 196 -19.88 4.86 -16.72
N GLU A 197 -19.38 4.40 -15.56
CA GLU A 197 -20.20 3.68 -14.58
C GLU A 197 -21.40 4.50 -14.09
N ARG A 198 -21.24 5.83 -13.91
CA ARG A 198 -22.35 6.71 -13.52
C ARG A 198 -23.38 6.86 -14.64
N VAL A 199 -22.94 6.97 -15.89
CA VAL A 199 -23.83 7.04 -17.05
C VAL A 199 -24.58 5.72 -17.21
N ASP A 200 -23.91 4.59 -17.06
CA ASP A 200 -24.52 3.26 -17.12
C ASP A 200 -25.53 3.06 -15.98
N ALA A 201 -25.18 3.45 -14.76
CA ALA A 201 -26.09 3.40 -13.61
C ALA A 201 -27.32 4.31 -13.80
N LEU A 202 -27.14 5.53 -14.34
CA LEU A 202 -28.24 6.43 -14.66
C LEU A 202 -29.13 5.84 -15.76
N THR A 203 -28.54 5.24 -16.79
CA THR A 203 -29.26 4.61 -17.91
C THR A 203 -30.07 3.41 -17.41
N LEU A 204 -29.49 2.56 -16.56
CA LEU A 204 -30.21 1.46 -15.90
C LEU A 204 -31.37 1.96 -15.03
N SER A 205 -31.16 3.02 -14.24
CA SER A 205 -32.25 3.58 -13.41
C SER A 205 -33.39 4.13 -14.26
N ARG A 206 -33.05 4.75 -15.41
CA ARG A 206 -34.04 5.30 -16.34
C ARG A 206 -34.82 4.20 -17.05
N ALA A 207 -34.15 3.12 -17.44
CA ALA A 207 -34.79 1.94 -18.01
C ALA A 207 -35.75 1.31 -17.00
N ALA A 208 -35.31 1.10 -15.76
CA ALA A 208 -36.15 0.54 -14.70
C ALA A 208 -37.37 1.41 -14.38
N ALA A 209 -37.21 2.75 -14.39
CA ALA A 209 -38.32 3.67 -14.21
C ALA A 209 -39.33 3.61 -15.37
N LEU A 210 -38.85 3.52 -16.62
CA LEU A 210 -39.71 3.38 -17.79
C LEU A 210 -40.48 2.05 -17.77
N ASP A 211 -39.83 0.95 -17.40
CA ASP A 211 -40.48 -0.35 -17.27
C ASP A 211 -41.57 -0.34 -16.18
N ALA A 212 -41.33 0.33 -15.06
CA ALA A 212 -42.32 0.52 -14.01
C ALA A 212 -43.53 1.33 -14.50
N HIS A 213 -43.31 2.42 -15.25
CA HIS A 213 -44.40 3.21 -15.85
C HIS A 213 -45.19 2.41 -16.89
N ALA A 214 -44.53 1.62 -17.73
CA ALA A 214 -45.20 0.76 -18.71
C ALA A 214 -45.99 -0.39 -18.05
N ALA A 215 -45.52 -0.88 -16.90
CA ALA A 215 -46.27 -1.85 -16.09
C ALA A 215 -47.55 -1.23 -15.50
N GLU A 216 -47.48 0.01 -15.01
CA GLU A 216 -48.64 0.71 -14.45
C GLU A 216 -49.69 1.02 -15.53
N LEU A 217 -49.27 1.43 -16.73
CA LEU A 217 -50.19 1.63 -17.86
C LEU A 217 -50.96 0.35 -18.22
N ARG A 218 -50.26 -0.79 -18.31
CA ARG A 218 -50.88 -2.11 -18.57
C ARG A 218 -51.78 -2.59 -17.44
N ARG A 219 -51.62 -2.06 -16.23
CA ARG A 219 -52.52 -2.34 -15.10
C ARG A 219 -53.80 -1.51 -15.23
N ILE A 220 -53.67 -0.21 -15.51
CA ILE A 220 -54.82 0.69 -15.71
C ILE A 220 -55.69 0.20 -16.89
N GLU A 221 -55.08 -0.21 -17.99
CA GLU A 221 -55.81 -0.79 -19.14
C GLU A 221 -56.55 -2.10 -18.81
N ARG A 222 -56.13 -2.83 -17.78
CA ARG A 222 -56.76 -4.09 -17.37
C ARG A 222 -57.84 -3.88 -16.31
N ASP A 223 -57.74 -2.79 -15.54
CA ASP A 223 -58.70 -2.43 -14.49
C ASP A 223 -59.87 -1.58 -15.05
N LEU A 224 -59.79 -1.15 -16.32
CA LEU A 224 -60.86 -0.49 -17.11
C LEU A 224 -61.67 -1.50 -17.93
#